data_AF-A0A1J0R8Y8-F1
#
_entry.id   AF-A0A1J0R8Y8-F1
#
_cell.length_a   1.000
_cell.length_b   1.000
_cell.length_c   1.000
_cell.angle_alpha   90.00
_cell.angle_beta   90.00
_cell.angle_gamma   90.00
#
_symmetry.space_group_name_H-M   'P 1'
#
loop_
_entity.id
_entity.type
_entity.pdbx_description
1 polymer ?
#
loop_
_entity_poly.entity_id
_entity_poly.type
_entity_poly.pdbx_seq_one_letter_code
_entity_poly.pdbx_strand_id
1 'polypeptide(L)'
;MSQEGRAAAVSVQALLVEAEDIRATFNSYRKAALAHQQGTPQQLIHEAIFGTAMPGDLTKTECAVALTSTRKTDCEGGPGKQALCGTLVCLCGQNNTQNEELCGTAASASGPSSWVDAQKAAIWAPILSVCNKYPTPSPTAEKIHQLIATTLAAAERQNTGGDHITLGESGNDGSCAAATGMGCIQLTDTGSTTASAPTGKLTWKEKLEKAADKIKIHENAASRRQAAIQLIQQLTKHAKHLITALKNSFPDAATQTISTQKPQTKQQSSEIAEECHKHDNKNATCPKDK
;
A
#
# COMPACT_ATOMS: atom_id res chain seq x y z
N MET A 1 -10.85 -30.39 38.47
CA MET A 1 -10.28 -30.52 37.11
C MET A 1 -9.55 -31.85 37.01
N SER A 2 -9.92 -32.67 36.02
CA SER A 2 -9.20 -33.91 35.72
C SER A 2 -7.78 -33.63 35.21
N GLN A 3 -6.94 -34.67 35.15
CA GLN A 3 -5.56 -34.55 34.67
C GLN A 3 -5.50 -34.10 33.20
N GLU A 4 -6.44 -34.57 32.38
CA GLU A 4 -6.60 -34.24 30.96
C GLU A 4 -7.06 -32.78 30.79
N GLY A 5 -7.96 -32.29 31.66
CA GLY A 5 -8.39 -30.90 31.65
C GLY A 5 -7.27 -29.93 32.01
N ARG A 6 -6.39 -30.31 32.94
CA ARG A 6 -5.18 -29.54 33.27
C ARG A 6 -4.19 -29.53 32.11
N ALA A 7 -3.97 -30.67 31.45
CA ALA A 7 -3.09 -30.76 30.29
C ALA A 7 -3.57 -29.89 29.12
N ALA A 8 -4.86 -29.94 28.79
CA ALA A 8 -5.45 -29.11 27.75
C ALA A 8 -5.33 -27.60 28.07
N ALA A 9 -5.53 -27.21 29.33
CA ALA A 9 -5.35 -25.82 29.76
C ALA A 9 -3.90 -25.34 29.57
N VAL A 10 -2.91 -26.16 29.91
CA VAL A 10 -1.49 -25.85 29.69
C VAL A 10 -1.18 -25.71 28.19
N SER A 11 -1.68 -26.62 27.36
CA SER A 11 -1.50 -26.54 25.90
C SER A 11 -2.15 -25.30 25.29
N VAL A 12 -3.37 -24.94 25.72
CA VAL A 12 -4.04 -23.71 25.27
C VAL A 12 -3.27 -22.47 25.72
N GLN A 13 -2.72 -22.45 26.93
CA GLN A 13 -1.88 -21.36 27.41
C GLN A 13 -0.60 -21.21 26.58
N ALA A 14 0.04 -22.32 26.19
CA ALA A 14 1.22 -22.29 25.32
C ALA A 14 0.88 -21.68 23.94
N LEU A 15 -0.25 -22.08 23.34
CA LEU A 15 -0.72 -21.50 22.07
C LEU A 15 -1.04 -20.00 22.19
N LEU A 16 -1.57 -19.57 23.34
CA LEU A 16 -1.80 -18.15 23.61
C LEU A 16 -0.49 -17.37 23.68
N VAL A 17 0.52 -17.87 24.40
CA VAL A 17 1.84 -17.25 24.49
C VAL A 17 2.47 -17.11 23.09
N GLU A 18 2.37 -18.14 22.25
CA GLU A 18 2.87 -18.08 20.87
C GLU A 18 2.13 -17.02 20.04
N ALA A 19 0.80 -16.92 20.16
CA ALA A 19 0.03 -15.89 19.48
C ALA A 19 0.39 -14.47 19.95
N GLU A 20 0.67 -14.30 21.24
CA GLU A 20 1.13 -13.03 21.80
C GLU A 20 2.51 -12.64 21.31
N ASP A 21 3.43 -13.59 21.18
CA ASP A 21 4.77 -13.37 20.63
C ASP A 21 4.72 -12.96 19.15
N ILE A 22 3.90 -13.63 18.34
CA ILE A 22 3.67 -13.25 16.93
C ILE A 22 3.17 -11.81 16.83
N ARG A 23 2.20 -11.44 17.68
CA ARG A 23 1.67 -10.06 17.74
C ARG A 23 2.74 -9.06 18.17
N ALA A 24 3.54 -9.39 19.19
CA ALA A 24 4.61 -8.52 19.69
C ALA A 24 5.69 -8.31 18.62
N THR A 25 6.11 -9.38 17.95
CA THR A 25 7.08 -9.36 16.85
C THR A 25 6.61 -8.48 15.70
N PHE A 26 5.36 -8.64 15.24
CA PHE A 26 4.78 -7.77 14.21
C PHE A 26 4.76 -6.29 14.64
N ASN A 27 4.35 -6.01 15.88
CA ASN A 27 4.28 -4.64 16.38
C ASN A 27 5.66 -3.99 16.50
N SER A 28 6.68 -4.75 16.93
CA SER A 28 8.07 -4.31 16.97
C SER A 28 8.60 -3.98 15.58
N TYR A 29 8.41 -4.90 14.62
CA TYR A 29 8.76 -4.66 13.21
C TYR A 29 8.09 -3.40 12.67
N ARG A 30 6.77 -3.26 12.84
CA ARG A 30 6.01 -2.11 12.35
C ARG A 30 6.54 -0.81 12.95
N LYS A 31 6.83 -0.80 14.26
CA LYS A 31 7.37 0.38 14.95
C LYS A 31 8.75 0.76 14.38
N ALA A 32 9.63 -0.21 14.18
CA ALA A 32 10.97 0.02 13.64
C ALA A 32 10.93 0.47 12.16
N ALA A 33 10.15 -0.21 11.32
CA ALA A 33 10.07 0.05 9.89
C ALA A 33 9.45 1.42 9.56
N LEU A 34 8.50 1.87 10.39
CA LEU A 34 7.83 3.17 10.22
C LEU A 34 8.47 4.28 11.07
N ALA A 35 9.47 3.97 11.89
CA ALA A 35 10.23 4.97 12.62
C ALA A 35 11.00 5.85 11.63
N HIS A 36 11.09 7.15 11.91
CA HIS A 36 11.84 8.14 11.12
C HIS A 36 11.30 8.43 9.70
N GLN A 37 10.09 7.97 9.39
CA GLN A 37 9.43 8.28 8.12
C GLN A 37 8.87 9.72 8.14
N GLN A 38 9.61 10.68 7.58
CA GLN A 38 9.08 12.03 7.34
C GLN A 38 8.16 12.06 6.11
N GLY A 39 6.95 12.61 6.26
CA GLY A 39 5.94 12.71 5.21
C GLY A 39 5.33 11.37 4.79
N THR A 40 4.10 11.40 4.29
CA THR A 40 3.46 10.25 3.64
C THR A 40 3.99 10.06 2.21
N PRO A 41 3.85 8.88 1.59
CA PRO A 41 4.15 8.71 0.17
C PRO A 41 3.46 9.75 -0.72
N GLN A 42 2.19 10.06 -0.43
CA GLN A 42 1.39 11.01 -1.19
C GLN A 42 1.95 12.42 -1.07
N GLN A 43 2.39 12.84 0.12
CA GLN A 43 3.02 14.14 0.32
C GLN A 43 4.33 14.27 -0.47
N LEU A 44 5.14 13.21 -0.52
CA LEU A 44 6.39 13.22 -1.29
C LEU A 44 6.15 13.23 -2.79
N ILE A 45 5.17 12.46 -3.28
CA ILE A 45 4.76 12.48 -4.69
C ILE A 45 4.25 13.88 -5.05
N HIS A 46 3.41 14.47 -4.21
CA HIS A 46 2.88 15.81 -4.43
C HIS A 46 3.98 16.88 -4.42
N GLU A 47 4.93 16.79 -3.49
CA GLU A 47 6.12 17.66 -3.46
C GLU A 47 6.98 17.47 -4.72
N ALA A 48 7.16 16.24 -5.20
CA ALA A 48 7.90 15.99 -6.43
C ALA A 48 7.21 16.57 -7.66
N ILE A 49 5.87 16.57 -7.70
CA ILE A 49 5.09 17.11 -8.81
C ILE A 49 5.07 18.63 -8.78
N PHE A 50 4.65 19.22 -7.67
CA PHE A 50 4.30 20.64 -7.58
C PHE A 50 5.33 21.50 -6.85
N GLY A 51 6.33 20.90 -6.19
CA GLY A 51 7.41 21.62 -5.50
C GLY A 51 7.06 22.14 -4.10
N THR A 52 5.80 22.04 -3.67
CA THR A 52 5.40 22.43 -2.30
C THR A 52 5.89 21.38 -1.31
N ALA A 53 6.76 21.77 -0.37
CA ALA A 53 7.32 20.86 0.61
C ALA A 53 6.26 20.33 1.58
N MET A 54 6.17 18.99 1.72
CA MET A 54 5.26 18.28 2.64
C MET A 54 3.88 18.95 2.81
N PRO A 55 3.08 19.06 1.73
CA PRO A 55 1.85 19.82 1.78
C PRO A 55 0.83 19.16 2.72
N GLY A 56 0.12 19.98 3.49
CA GLY A 56 -1.03 19.52 4.28
C GLY A 56 -2.29 19.32 3.44
N ASP A 57 -2.39 20.03 2.31
CA ASP A 57 -3.49 19.97 1.36
C ASP A 57 -2.98 19.42 0.01
N LEU A 58 -3.41 18.21 -0.33
CA LEU A 58 -3.01 17.51 -1.56
C LEU A 58 -3.89 17.86 -2.77
N THR A 59 -4.81 18.83 -2.63
CA THR A 59 -5.65 19.32 -3.74
C THR A 59 -5.01 20.51 -4.47
N LYS A 60 -3.96 21.09 -3.90
CA LYS A 60 -3.26 22.26 -4.43
C LYS A 60 -2.32 21.91 -5.57
N THR A 61 -2.59 22.40 -6.76
CA THR A 61 -1.83 22.03 -7.97
C THR A 61 -0.98 23.18 -8.53
N GLU A 62 -0.78 24.26 -7.76
CA GLU A 62 0.08 25.36 -8.17
C GLU A 62 1.54 24.89 -8.25
N CYS A 63 2.25 25.32 -9.29
CA CYS A 63 3.69 25.07 -9.38
C CYS A 63 4.44 26.01 -8.43
N ALA A 64 5.00 25.47 -7.35
CA ALA A 64 5.74 26.23 -6.34
C ALA A 64 7.20 26.54 -6.74
N VAL A 65 7.68 25.99 -7.85
CA VAL A 65 8.99 26.32 -8.42
C VAL A 65 9.00 27.79 -8.81
N ALA A 66 10.00 28.55 -8.35
CA ALA A 66 10.16 29.96 -8.72
C ALA A 66 10.93 30.09 -10.04
N LEU A 67 10.39 30.86 -11.00
CA LEU A 67 11.15 31.26 -12.18
C LEU A 67 12.02 32.47 -11.85
N THR A 68 13.20 32.58 -12.46
CA THR A 68 14.15 33.65 -12.11
C THR A 68 14.06 34.81 -13.10
N SER A 69 14.56 34.63 -14.32
CA SER A 69 14.78 35.74 -15.26
C SER A 69 14.79 35.34 -16.73
N THR A 70 15.29 34.15 -17.06
CA THR A 70 15.31 33.66 -18.44
C THR A 70 15.03 32.18 -18.48
N ARG A 71 14.43 31.73 -19.59
CA ARG A 71 14.22 30.31 -19.87
C ARG A 71 15.53 29.53 -19.79
N LYS A 72 16.61 30.07 -20.34
CA LYS A 72 17.94 29.44 -20.29
C LYS A 72 18.37 29.20 -18.84
N THR A 73 18.37 30.23 -18.01
CA THR A 73 18.79 30.14 -16.59
C THR A 73 17.94 29.14 -15.82
N ASP A 74 16.61 29.15 -16.05
CA ASP A 74 15.69 28.31 -15.28
C ASP A 74 15.73 26.84 -15.74
N CYS A 75 15.77 26.60 -17.05
CA CYS A 75 15.70 25.27 -17.64
C CYS A 75 17.05 24.56 -17.69
N GLU A 76 18.15 25.29 -17.60
CA GLU A 76 19.47 24.70 -17.40
C GLU A 76 19.86 24.59 -15.92
N GLY A 77 19.21 25.38 -15.06
CA GLY A 77 19.49 25.49 -13.64
C GLY A 77 18.50 24.76 -12.73
N GLY A 78 18.45 25.23 -11.48
CA GLY A 78 17.64 24.62 -10.41
C GLY A 78 16.14 24.50 -10.70
N PRO A 79 15.46 25.55 -11.22
CA PRO A 79 14.01 25.52 -11.42
C PRO A 79 13.53 24.32 -12.28
N GLY A 80 14.20 24.04 -13.40
CA GLY A 80 13.87 22.92 -14.27
C GLY A 80 14.05 21.54 -13.62
N LYS A 81 14.87 21.42 -12.57
CA LYS A 81 15.24 20.16 -11.90
C LYS A 81 14.57 19.95 -10.54
N GLN A 82 13.91 20.98 -10.00
CA GLN A 82 13.37 20.99 -8.64
C GLN A 82 12.08 20.15 -8.50
N ALA A 83 11.12 20.36 -9.39
CA ALA A 83 9.81 19.68 -9.41
C ALA A 83 9.40 19.36 -10.84
N LEU A 84 8.55 18.35 -11.05
CA LEU A 84 8.04 18.01 -12.39
C LEU A 84 7.27 19.17 -13.04
N CYS A 85 6.56 20.00 -12.27
CA CYS A 85 5.91 21.18 -12.82
C CYS A 85 6.93 22.18 -13.39
N GLY A 86 8.09 22.34 -12.76
CA GLY A 86 9.20 23.16 -13.27
C GLY A 86 9.82 22.56 -14.53
N THR A 87 10.06 21.23 -14.51
CA THR A 87 10.48 20.48 -15.70
C THR A 87 9.51 20.68 -16.87
N LEU A 88 8.20 20.50 -16.64
CA LEU A 88 7.19 20.63 -17.68
C LEU A 88 7.00 22.08 -18.15
N VAL A 89 7.13 23.08 -17.29
CA VAL A 89 7.19 24.49 -17.71
C VAL A 89 8.35 24.72 -18.68
N CYS A 90 9.50 24.10 -18.44
CA CYS A 90 10.64 24.17 -19.35
C CYS A 90 10.44 23.38 -20.66
N LEU A 91 9.84 22.21 -20.61
CA LEU A 91 9.60 21.40 -21.81
C LEU A 91 8.49 21.99 -22.69
N CYS A 92 7.40 22.44 -22.08
CA CYS A 92 6.15 22.72 -22.79
C CYS A 92 5.78 24.20 -22.84
N GLY A 93 6.27 25.02 -21.90
CA GLY A 93 5.96 26.44 -21.87
C GLY A 93 6.68 27.18 -22.98
N GLN A 94 5.96 27.98 -23.77
CA GLN A 94 6.57 28.87 -24.76
C GLN A 94 7.11 30.13 -24.09
N ASN A 95 8.28 30.60 -24.51
CA ASN A 95 8.69 31.98 -24.31
C ASN A 95 8.08 32.89 -25.41
N ASN A 96 8.04 34.21 -25.19
CA ASN A 96 7.53 35.20 -26.14
C ASN A 96 8.23 35.19 -27.51
N THR A 97 9.44 34.62 -27.61
CA THR A 97 10.20 34.48 -28.86
C THR A 97 9.96 33.15 -29.58
N GLN A 98 9.18 32.23 -29.01
CA GLN A 98 8.90 30.92 -29.60
C GLN A 98 7.53 30.91 -30.27
N ASN A 99 7.46 30.41 -31.49
CA ASN A 99 6.26 30.44 -32.35
C ASN A 99 5.78 29.04 -32.77
N GLU A 100 6.44 27.97 -32.32
CA GLU A 100 6.06 26.59 -32.59
C GLU A 100 5.59 25.88 -31.32
N GLU A 101 4.68 24.92 -31.49
CA GLU A 101 4.17 24.10 -30.40
C GLU A 101 5.27 23.18 -29.87
N LEU A 102 5.43 23.11 -28.55
CA LEU A 102 6.45 22.28 -27.89
C LEU A 102 5.88 20.94 -27.41
N CYS A 103 4.71 20.99 -26.77
CA CYS A 103 3.97 19.83 -26.26
C CYS A 103 2.56 19.76 -26.86
N GLY A 104 2.40 20.21 -28.11
CA GLY A 104 1.13 20.36 -28.81
C GLY A 104 0.34 21.61 -28.43
N THR A 105 -0.68 21.94 -29.21
CA THR A 105 -1.44 23.21 -29.15
C THR A 105 -1.97 23.54 -27.76
N ALA A 106 -2.51 22.56 -27.04
CA ALA A 106 -3.19 22.78 -25.77
C ALA A 106 -2.23 23.10 -24.61
N ALA A 107 -1.04 22.49 -24.60
CA ALA A 107 -0.02 22.75 -23.57
C ALA A 107 0.89 23.92 -23.95
N SER A 108 1.04 24.19 -25.25
CA SER A 108 1.87 25.26 -25.82
C SER A 108 1.05 26.50 -26.15
N ALA A 109 0.08 26.85 -25.30
CA ALA A 109 -0.69 28.07 -25.47
C ALA A 109 0.26 29.28 -25.56
N SER A 110 -0.16 30.32 -26.30
CA SER A 110 0.65 31.50 -26.60
C SER A 110 1.45 31.94 -25.39
N GLY A 111 2.78 31.90 -25.52
CA GLY A 111 3.70 32.21 -24.43
C GLY A 111 3.40 33.58 -23.80
N PRO A 112 3.66 33.75 -22.49
CA PRO A 112 3.46 35.03 -21.83
C PRO A 112 4.36 36.10 -22.47
N SER A 113 4.04 37.38 -22.22
CA SER A 113 4.83 38.51 -22.73
C SER A 113 6.30 38.49 -22.27
N SER A 114 6.62 37.76 -21.19
CA SER A 114 7.97 37.57 -20.67
C SER A 114 8.10 36.30 -19.81
N TRP A 115 9.32 35.76 -19.73
CA TRP A 115 9.68 34.62 -18.87
C TRP A 115 10.04 35.09 -17.46
N VAL A 116 9.03 35.25 -16.59
CA VAL A 116 9.19 35.69 -15.20
C VAL A 116 8.21 34.95 -14.28
N ASP A 117 8.49 34.90 -12.98
CA ASP A 117 7.65 34.16 -12.01
C ASP A 117 6.20 34.63 -11.99
N ALA A 118 5.96 35.94 -12.14
CA ALA A 118 4.62 36.51 -12.21
C ALA A 118 3.77 35.93 -13.37
N GLN A 119 4.40 35.41 -14.42
CA GLN A 119 3.74 34.82 -15.58
C GLN A 119 3.66 33.28 -15.51
N LYS A 120 4.33 32.64 -14.53
CA LYS A 120 4.39 31.18 -14.38
C LYS A 120 3.02 30.53 -14.32
N ALA A 121 2.06 31.14 -13.63
CA ALA A 121 0.70 30.58 -13.53
C ALA A 121 0.02 30.47 -14.91
N ALA A 122 0.23 31.47 -15.78
CA ALA A 122 -0.28 31.47 -17.14
C ALA A 122 0.40 30.42 -18.02
N ILE A 123 1.70 30.14 -17.80
CA ILE A 123 2.43 29.05 -18.48
C ILE A 123 1.95 27.67 -17.98
N TRP A 124 1.79 27.52 -16.66
CA TRP A 124 1.51 26.24 -16.04
C TRP A 124 0.07 25.74 -16.26
N ALA A 125 -0.92 26.63 -16.21
CA ALA A 125 -2.33 26.22 -16.29
C ALA A 125 -2.70 25.42 -17.56
N PRO A 126 -2.26 25.80 -18.78
CA PRO A 126 -2.48 25.00 -19.99
C PRO A 126 -1.81 23.62 -19.94
N ILE A 127 -0.57 23.56 -19.43
CA ILE A 127 0.18 22.31 -19.27
C ILE A 127 -0.56 21.36 -18.31
N LEU A 128 -0.94 21.87 -17.13
CA LEU A 128 -1.69 21.10 -16.13
C LEU A 128 -3.04 20.61 -16.68
N SER A 129 -3.74 21.43 -17.47
CA SER A 129 -4.99 21.04 -18.12
C SER A 129 -4.83 19.82 -19.03
N VAL A 130 -3.71 19.72 -19.74
CA VAL A 130 -3.37 18.53 -20.54
C VAL A 130 -3.03 17.35 -19.62
N CYS A 131 -2.22 17.55 -18.58
CA CYS A 131 -1.87 16.50 -17.62
C CYS A 131 -3.12 15.88 -16.95
N ASN A 132 -4.12 16.69 -16.61
CA ASN A 132 -5.36 16.23 -15.97
C ASN A 132 -6.23 15.33 -16.85
N LYS A 133 -5.94 15.23 -18.16
CA LYS A 133 -6.61 14.30 -19.07
C LYS A 133 -6.01 12.90 -19.03
N TYR A 134 -4.81 12.74 -18.47
CA TYR A 134 -4.19 11.42 -18.31
C TYR A 134 -4.79 10.68 -17.12
N PRO A 135 -4.99 9.36 -17.22
CA PRO A 135 -5.47 8.57 -16.10
C PRO A 135 -4.49 8.64 -14.94
N THR A 136 -4.98 8.89 -13.74
CA THR A 136 -4.15 8.91 -12.53
C THR A 136 -3.65 7.48 -12.25
N PRO A 137 -2.34 7.21 -12.31
CA PRO A 137 -1.81 5.88 -12.01
C PRO A 137 -1.91 5.61 -10.52
N SER A 138 -2.15 4.34 -10.15
CA SER A 138 -1.92 3.90 -8.77
C SER A 138 -0.41 3.92 -8.48
N PRO A 139 0.05 4.65 -7.46
CA PRO A 139 1.48 4.77 -7.19
C PRO A 139 1.97 3.51 -6.45
N THR A 140 2.52 2.55 -7.19
CA THR A 140 3.32 1.45 -6.62
C THR A 140 4.81 1.80 -6.71
N ALA A 141 5.64 1.17 -5.87
CA ALA A 141 7.08 1.39 -5.90
C ALA A 141 7.67 1.05 -7.29
N GLU A 142 7.27 -0.08 -7.85
CA GLU A 142 7.71 -0.54 -9.17
C GLU A 142 7.25 0.42 -10.26
N LYS A 143 6.02 0.94 -10.18
CA LYS A 143 5.49 1.86 -11.20
C LYS A 143 6.23 3.20 -11.20
N ILE A 144 6.56 3.72 -10.01
CA ILE A 144 7.33 4.95 -9.88
C ILE A 144 8.72 4.77 -10.51
N HIS A 145 9.45 3.71 -10.16
CA HIS A 145 10.77 3.43 -10.74
C HIS A 145 10.70 3.22 -12.25
N GLN A 146 9.69 2.51 -12.75
CA GLN A 146 9.49 2.32 -14.18
C GLN A 146 9.30 3.66 -14.92
N LEU A 147 8.47 4.56 -14.36
CA LEU A 147 8.20 5.87 -14.97
C LEU A 147 9.46 6.75 -14.97
N ILE A 148 10.20 6.81 -13.85
CA ILE A 148 11.48 7.52 -13.77
C ILE A 148 12.45 7.01 -14.84
N ALA A 149 12.65 5.69 -14.91
CA ALA A 149 13.58 5.08 -15.87
C ALA A 149 13.16 5.36 -17.32
N THR A 150 11.87 5.25 -17.62
CA THR A 150 11.33 5.50 -18.97
C THR A 150 11.54 6.96 -19.39
N THR A 151 11.27 7.91 -18.49
CA THR A 151 11.45 9.33 -18.74
C THR A 151 12.92 9.67 -18.96
N LEU A 152 13.83 9.17 -18.11
CA LEU A 152 15.26 9.51 -18.20
C LEU A 152 15.96 8.80 -19.36
N ALA A 153 15.54 7.60 -19.73
CA ALA A 153 16.06 6.92 -20.94
C ALA A 153 15.75 7.69 -22.23
N ALA A 154 14.72 8.55 -22.24
CA ALA A 154 14.46 9.44 -23.37
C ALA A 154 15.51 10.55 -23.49
N ALA A 155 15.97 11.08 -22.35
CA ALA A 155 17.02 12.09 -22.30
C ALA A 155 18.37 11.57 -22.80
N GLU A 156 18.69 10.30 -22.51
CA GLU A 156 19.94 9.67 -22.95
C GLU A 156 19.98 9.43 -24.47
N ARG A 157 18.83 9.32 -25.14
CA ARG A 157 18.72 9.02 -26.58
C ARG A 157 18.82 10.23 -27.50
N GLN A 158 18.55 11.43 -27.01
CA GLN A 158 18.58 12.68 -27.80
C GLN A 158 19.99 13.30 -27.90
N ASN A 159 21.02 12.58 -27.48
CA ASN A 159 22.38 13.08 -27.43
C ASN A 159 23.04 13.08 -28.83
N THR A 160 22.86 14.17 -29.59
CA THR A 160 23.24 14.26 -31.02
C THR A 160 24.58 14.93 -31.31
N GLY A 161 25.52 15.02 -30.35
CA GLY A 161 26.93 15.30 -30.69
C GLY A 161 27.74 16.25 -29.79
N GLY A 162 27.27 16.59 -28.60
CA GLY A 162 28.10 17.19 -27.54
C GLY A 162 27.90 16.38 -26.26
N ASP A 163 28.75 16.48 -25.25
CA ASP A 163 28.61 15.74 -23.97
C ASP A 163 27.36 16.15 -23.14
N HIS A 164 26.33 16.71 -23.77
CA HIS A 164 25.14 17.27 -23.17
C HIS A 164 24.04 16.22 -23.05
N ILE A 165 23.51 16.06 -21.84
CA ILE A 165 22.31 15.26 -21.60
C ILE A 165 21.16 16.23 -21.39
N THR A 166 20.14 16.16 -22.23
CA THR A 166 18.93 16.97 -22.11
C THR A 166 17.70 16.08 -22.08
N LEU A 167 16.70 16.45 -21.28
CA LEU A 167 15.36 15.87 -21.39
C LEU A 167 14.52 16.82 -22.24
N GLY A 168 14.06 16.37 -23.40
CA GLY A 168 13.31 17.18 -24.36
C GLY A 168 14.19 17.67 -25.51
N GLU A 169 13.61 18.45 -26.42
CA GLU A 169 14.30 18.92 -27.62
C GLU A 169 15.14 20.16 -27.31
N SER A 170 16.46 20.08 -27.54
CA SER A 170 17.43 21.16 -27.27
C SER A 170 18.00 21.74 -28.56
N GLY A 171 18.68 22.89 -28.44
CA GLY A 171 19.54 23.39 -29.51
C GLY A 171 20.69 22.43 -29.85
N ASN A 172 21.37 22.68 -30.97
CA ASN A 172 22.53 21.89 -31.41
C ASN A 172 23.70 21.92 -30.42
N ASP A 173 23.76 22.95 -29.57
CA ASP A 173 24.74 23.11 -28.49
C ASP A 173 24.25 22.53 -27.14
N GLY A 174 23.12 21.80 -27.17
CA GLY A 174 22.42 21.34 -25.98
C GLY A 174 21.66 22.44 -25.24
N SER A 175 21.73 23.72 -25.61
CA SER A 175 21.12 24.77 -24.80
C SER A 175 19.59 24.61 -24.72
N CYS A 176 19.06 24.84 -23.51
CA CYS A 176 17.62 24.93 -23.23
C CYS A 176 17.13 26.38 -23.22
N ALA A 177 17.81 27.25 -23.97
CA ALA A 177 17.33 28.60 -24.26
C ALA A 177 16.08 28.58 -25.14
N ALA A 178 15.45 29.74 -25.30
CA ALA A 178 14.31 29.87 -26.21
C ALA A 178 14.78 29.77 -27.67
N ALA A 179 14.32 28.75 -28.38
CA ALA A 179 14.53 28.55 -29.80
C ALA A 179 13.30 27.89 -30.44
N THR A 180 13.13 28.06 -31.75
CA THR A 180 11.96 27.54 -32.48
C THR A 180 11.84 26.03 -32.31
N GLY A 181 10.67 25.56 -31.85
CA GLY A 181 10.37 24.13 -31.66
C GLY A 181 11.10 23.46 -30.48
N MET A 182 11.88 24.21 -29.68
CA MET A 182 12.76 23.62 -28.67
C MET A 182 12.25 23.81 -27.23
N GLY A 183 12.25 22.73 -26.46
CA GLY A 183 11.89 22.72 -25.05
C GLY A 183 12.54 21.56 -24.32
N CYS A 184 13.40 21.89 -23.37
CA CYS A 184 14.18 20.91 -22.63
C CYS A 184 14.56 21.37 -21.23
N ILE A 185 15.13 20.45 -20.46
CA ILE A 185 15.98 20.76 -19.30
C ILE A 185 17.37 20.15 -19.48
N GLN A 186 18.40 20.82 -18.94
CA GLN A 186 19.75 20.26 -18.90
C GLN A 186 19.92 19.30 -17.72
N LEU A 187 20.44 18.11 -18.02
CA LEU A 187 20.71 17.03 -17.08
C LEU A 187 22.18 16.61 -17.04
N THR A 188 23.06 17.26 -17.81
CA THR A 188 24.50 16.95 -17.89
C THR A 188 25.18 16.88 -16.52
N ASP A 189 24.80 17.77 -15.59
CA ASP A 189 25.33 17.80 -14.21
C ASP A 189 24.75 16.73 -13.29
N THR A 190 23.66 16.06 -13.70
CA THR A 190 22.92 15.08 -12.88
C THR A 190 23.30 13.61 -13.14
N GLY A 191 24.20 13.33 -14.09
CA GLY A 191 24.53 11.98 -14.58
C GLY A 191 26.01 11.72 -14.90
N SER A 192 26.35 10.43 -15.08
CA SER A 192 27.71 9.86 -15.08
C SER A 192 28.43 9.82 -16.44
N THR A 193 28.05 10.65 -17.41
CA THR A 193 28.74 10.66 -18.73
C THR A 193 30.15 11.24 -18.68
N THR A 194 30.55 11.80 -17.55
CA THR A 194 31.92 12.23 -17.28
C THR A 194 32.53 11.36 -16.18
N ALA A 195 33.86 11.23 -16.14
CA ALA A 195 34.57 10.50 -15.07
C ALA A 195 34.42 11.15 -13.68
N SER A 196 33.74 12.30 -13.60
CA SER A 196 33.54 13.05 -12.36
C SER A 196 32.22 12.68 -11.70
N ALA A 197 32.17 12.79 -10.38
CA ALA A 197 30.93 12.64 -9.64
C ALA A 197 29.89 13.68 -10.10
N PRO A 198 28.60 13.32 -10.18
CA PRO A 198 27.54 14.27 -10.49
C PRO A 198 27.58 15.47 -9.53
N THR A 199 27.51 16.68 -10.07
CA THR A 199 27.53 17.93 -9.29
C THR A 199 26.12 18.51 -9.08
N GLY A 200 25.18 18.12 -9.93
CA GLY A 200 23.78 18.53 -9.89
C GLY A 200 22.86 17.48 -9.29
N LYS A 201 21.64 17.91 -8.95
CA LYS A 201 20.57 17.05 -8.41
C LYS A 201 19.31 17.16 -9.24
N LEU A 202 18.61 16.05 -9.36
CA LEU A 202 17.25 16.00 -9.88
C LEU A 202 16.29 15.80 -8.71
N THR A 203 15.89 16.89 -8.06
CA THR A 203 15.21 16.84 -6.76
C THR A 203 13.88 16.08 -6.83
N TRP A 204 13.10 16.25 -7.91
CA TRP A 204 11.85 15.51 -8.05
C TRP A 204 12.06 13.99 -8.14
N LYS A 205 13.16 13.54 -8.75
CA LYS A 205 13.51 12.11 -8.82
C LYS A 205 13.78 11.56 -7.43
N GLU A 206 14.63 12.22 -6.65
CA GLU A 206 14.95 11.81 -5.27
C GLU A 206 13.68 11.70 -4.40
N LYS A 207 12.73 12.62 -4.58
CA LYS A 207 11.46 12.63 -3.85
C LYS A 207 10.55 11.48 -4.27
N LEU A 208 10.46 11.18 -5.56
CA LEU A 208 9.71 10.03 -6.07
C LEU A 208 10.32 8.70 -5.61
N GLU A 209 11.65 8.56 -5.65
CA GLU A 209 12.36 7.36 -5.15
C GLU A 209 12.10 7.18 -3.65
N LYS A 210 12.18 8.25 -2.86
CA LYS A 210 11.82 8.21 -1.43
C LYS A 210 10.35 7.84 -1.19
N ALA A 211 9.45 8.26 -2.07
CA ALA A 211 8.05 7.85 -1.99
C ALA A 211 7.87 6.36 -2.32
N ALA A 212 8.57 5.85 -3.34
CA ALA A 212 8.58 4.45 -3.72
C ALA A 212 9.10 3.56 -2.57
N ASP A 213 10.20 3.95 -1.92
CA ASP A 213 10.74 3.24 -0.75
C ASP A 213 9.72 3.15 0.38
N LYS A 214 9.00 4.25 0.66
CA LYS A 214 7.94 4.27 1.67
C LYS A 214 6.77 3.38 1.29
N ILE A 215 6.33 3.42 0.04
CA ILE A 215 5.27 2.52 -0.46
C ILE A 215 5.70 1.08 -0.20
N LYS A 216 6.95 0.72 -0.54
CA LYS A 216 7.47 -0.63 -0.33
C LYS A 216 7.49 -1.05 1.13
N ILE A 217 7.88 -0.14 2.03
CA ILE A 217 7.83 -0.38 3.48
C ILE A 217 6.40 -0.65 3.94
N HIS A 218 5.43 0.14 3.47
CA HIS A 218 4.01 -0.04 3.81
C HIS A 218 3.44 -1.35 3.26
N GLU A 219 3.78 -1.73 2.03
CA GLU A 219 3.40 -3.02 1.42
C GLU A 219 3.96 -4.20 2.22
N ASN A 220 5.25 -4.14 2.57
CA ASN A 220 5.90 -5.18 3.39
C ASN A 220 5.27 -5.30 4.77
N ALA A 221 4.92 -4.18 5.41
CA ALA A 221 4.21 -4.18 6.68
C ALA A 221 2.79 -4.77 6.55
N ALA A 222 2.07 -4.47 5.47
CA ALA A 222 0.76 -5.05 5.22
C ALA A 222 0.84 -6.57 5.00
N SER A 223 1.79 -7.04 4.20
CA SER A 223 2.03 -8.47 3.97
C SER A 223 2.36 -9.22 5.26
N ARG A 224 3.28 -8.68 6.07
CA ARG A 224 3.65 -9.27 7.37
C ARG A 224 2.48 -9.26 8.36
N ARG A 225 1.64 -8.22 8.34
CA ARG A 225 0.41 -8.18 9.15
C ARG A 225 -0.52 -9.33 8.78
N GLN A 226 -0.72 -9.56 7.49
CA GLN A 226 -1.59 -10.62 7.00
C GLN A 226 -1.08 -12.00 7.41
N ALA A 227 0.24 -12.24 7.28
CA ALA A 227 0.87 -13.47 7.75
C ALA A 227 0.69 -13.68 9.27
N ALA A 228 0.91 -12.64 10.08
CA ALA A 228 0.70 -12.70 11.53
C ALA A 228 -0.77 -13.02 11.90
N ILE A 229 -1.74 -12.41 11.20
CA ILE A 229 -3.17 -12.69 11.39
C ILE A 229 -3.47 -14.16 11.06
N GLN A 230 -2.95 -14.69 9.96
CA GLN A 230 -3.18 -16.08 9.56
C GLN A 230 -2.64 -17.08 10.59
N LEU A 231 -1.43 -16.84 11.11
CA LEU A 231 -0.83 -17.70 12.13
C LEU A 231 -1.64 -17.67 13.44
N ILE A 232 -2.03 -16.49 13.92
CA ILE A 232 -2.87 -16.35 15.13
C ILE A 232 -4.22 -17.06 14.94
N GLN A 233 -4.82 -16.98 13.75
CA GLN A 233 -6.06 -17.70 13.44
C GLN A 233 -5.86 -19.23 13.46
N GLN A 234 -4.72 -19.74 12.98
CA GLN A 234 -4.38 -21.16 13.06
C GLN A 234 -4.23 -21.62 14.51
N LEU A 235 -3.48 -20.87 15.34
CA LEU A 235 -3.34 -21.15 16.78
C LEU A 235 -4.70 -21.14 17.49
N THR A 236 -5.57 -20.20 17.14
CA THR A 236 -6.94 -20.12 17.67
C THR A 236 -7.76 -21.35 17.30
N LYS A 237 -7.66 -21.84 16.05
CA LYS A 237 -8.33 -23.07 15.61
C LYS A 237 -7.78 -24.29 16.36
N HIS A 238 -6.46 -24.37 16.55
CA HIS A 238 -5.82 -25.45 17.30
C HIS A 238 -6.32 -25.49 18.76
N ALA A 239 -6.36 -24.34 19.43
CA ALA A 239 -6.90 -24.25 20.79
C ALA A 239 -8.36 -24.73 20.86
N LYS A 240 -9.21 -24.34 19.90
CA LYS A 240 -10.60 -24.81 19.81
C LYS A 240 -10.69 -26.32 19.60
N HIS A 241 -9.82 -26.91 18.77
CA HIS A 241 -9.78 -28.36 18.59
C HIS A 241 -9.37 -29.09 19.86
N LEU A 242 -8.36 -28.61 20.59
CA LEU A 242 -7.96 -29.21 21.87
C LEU A 242 -9.10 -29.21 22.89
N ILE A 243 -9.83 -28.09 23.00
CA ILE A 243 -11.00 -27.98 23.89
C ILE A 243 -12.12 -28.92 23.43
N THR A 244 -12.36 -29.05 22.12
CA THR A 244 -13.40 -29.93 21.57
C THR A 244 -13.05 -31.40 21.77
N ALA A 245 -11.79 -31.78 21.53
CA ALA A 245 -11.30 -33.14 21.77
C ALA A 245 -11.44 -33.52 23.25
N LEU A 246 -11.08 -32.60 24.17
CA LEU A 246 -11.28 -32.80 25.60
C LEU A 246 -12.76 -33.08 25.93
N LYS A 247 -13.69 -32.27 25.41
CA LYS A 247 -15.13 -32.48 25.62
C LYS A 247 -15.58 -33.87 25.14
N ASN A 248 -15.11 -34.29 23.97
CA ASN A 248 -15.49 -35.58 23.39
C ASN A 248 -14.81 -36.78 24.08
N SER A 249 -13.71 -36.56 24.82
CA SER A 249 -12.97 -37.61 25.55
C SER A 249 -13.63 -38.00 26.88
N PHE A 250 -14.64 -37.23 27.33
CA PHE A 250 -15.50 -37.58 28.46
C PHE A 250 -16.92 -37.83 27.95
N PRO A 251 -17.22 -38.99 27.33
CA PRO A 251 -18.61 -39.39 27.16
C PRO A 251 -19.26 -39.44 28.55
N ASP A 252 -20.46 -38.89 28.68
CA ASP A 252 -21.23 -38.91 29.93
C ASP A 252 -21.15 -40.30 30.58
N ALA A 253 -20.60 -40.36 31.80
CA ALA A 253 -20.53 -41.58 32.57
C ALA A 253 -21.95 -41.99 32.97
N ALA A 254 -22.63 -42.74 32.11
CA ALA A 254 -23.85 -43.45 32.46
C ALA A 254 -23.50 -44.57 33.45
N THR A 255 -23.64 -44.26 34.73
CA THR A 255 -24.06 -45.14 35.83
C THR A 255 -23.59 -46.60 35.77
N GLN A 256 -22.46 -46.89 36.45
CA GLN A 256 -22.24 -48.21 37.02
C GLN A 256 -23.19 -48.39 38.22
N THR A 257 -24.36 -48.98 37.99
CA THR A 257 -25.14 -49.57 39.09
C THR A 257 -24.49 -50.89 39.49
N ILE A 258 -23.91 -50.90 40.69
CA ILE A 258 -23.40 -52.07 41.40
C ILE A 258 -24.54 -53.10 41.54
N SER A 259 -24.37 -54.23 40.87
CA SER A 259 -25.21 -55.42 41.04
C SER A 259 -24.98 -56.03 42.41
N THR A 260 -25.99 -56.00 43.27
CA THR A 260 -26.09 -56.90 44.44
C THR A 260 -27.22 -57.90 44.17
N GLN A 261 -26.85 -59.12 43.80
CA GLN A 261 -27.72 -60.31 43.90
C GLN A 261 -27.38 -61.02 45.22
N LYS A 262 -28.33 -61.48 46.05
CA LYS A 262 -29.24 -62.64 45.91
C LYS A 262 -30.23 -62.64 47.12
N PRO A 263 -31.30 -63.48 47.23
CA PRO A 263 -31.59 -64.70 46.47
C PRO A 263 -33.02 -64.89 45.93
N GLN A 264 -33.11 -65.90 45.05
CA GLN A 264 -34.23 -66.48 44.29
C GLN A 264 -35.57 -66.67 45.02
N THR A 265 -36.69 -66.58 44.28
CA THR A 265 -37.66 -67.68 44.20
C THR A 265 -38.39 -67.74 42.83
N LYS A 266 -38.56 -68.99 42.37
CA LYS A 266 -39.28 -69.63 41.24
C LYS A 266 -40.43 -68.85 40.55
N GLN A 267 -40.45 -68.79 39.20
CA GLN A 267 -41.23 -69.65 38.27
C GLN A 267 -42.72 -69.27 38.31
N GLN A 268 -43.39 -68.77 37.26
CA GLN A 268 -43.76 -69.53 36.06
C GLN A 268 -44.67 -68.65 35.14
N SER A 269 -44.49 -68.81 33.83
CA SER A 269 -45.45 -68.68 32.73
C SER A 269 -46.22 -67.38 32.45
N SER A 270 -46.12 -66.98 31.18
CA SER A 270 -47.00 -66.12 30.41
C SER A 270 -48.48 -66.39 30.63
N GLU A 271 -49.25 -65.36 30.98
CA GLU A 271 -50.66 -65.10 30.59
C GLU A 271 -51.29 -64.07 31.54
N ILE A 272 -50.88 -62.79 31.48
CA ILE A 272 -51.73 -61.67 31.90
C ILE A 272 -51.49 -60.48 30.96
N ALA A 273 -51.40 -60.78 29.65
CA ALA A 273 -51.55 -59.80 28.58
C ALA A 273 -53.00 -59.78 28.03
N GLU A 274 -53.91 -60.62 28.56
CA GLU A 274 -55.24 -60.83 27.96
C GLU A 274 -56.43 -60.42 28.85
N GLU A 275 -56.23 -59.92 30.08
CA GLU A 275 -57.35 -59.72 31.03
C GLU A 275 -57.53 -58.29 31.58
N CYS A 276 -56.92 -57.29 30.94
CA CYS A 276 -57.34 -55.88 31.09
C CYS A 276 -58.10 -55.33 29.86
N HIS A 277 -58.23 -56.10 28.79
CA HIS A 277 -58.84 -55.65 27.52
C HIS A 277 -60.34 -55.93 27.37
N LYS A 278 -61.07 -56.24 28.46
CA LYS A 278 -62.46 -56.72 28.33
C LYS A 278 -63.56 -56.09 29.18
N HIS A 279 -63.37 -54.94 29.82
CA HIS A 279 -64.51 -54.22 30.40
C HIS A 279 -64.43 -52.70 30.24
N ASP A 280 -65.05 -52.22 29.15
CA ASP A 280 -65.71 -50.91 29.09
C ASP A 280 -66.83 -50.89 30.13
N ASN A 281 -66.62 -50.24 31.29
CA ASN A 281 -67.60 -49.42 32.01
C ASN A 281 -67.09 -49.02 33.42
N LYS A 282 -67.44 -47.80 33.80
CA LYS A 282 -67.02 -46.97 34.94
C LYS A 282 -66.66 -47.71 36.26
N ASN A 283 -65.45 -47.39 36.74
CA ASN A 283 -64.98 -47.50 38.14
C ASN A 283 -64.43 -48.86 38.60
N ALA A 284 -63.18 -49.17 38.23
CA ALA A 284 -62.31 -50.06 39.00
C ALA A 284 -60.81 -49.76 38.73
N THR A 285 -60.10 -49.32 39.76
CA THR A 285 -58.65 -49.13 39.81
C THR A 285 -57.92 -50.46 39.91
N CYS A 286 -56.97 -50.74 39.00
CA CYS A 286 -55.99 -51.81 39.20
C CYS A 286 -55.00 -51.40 40.32
N PRO A 287 -54.84 -52.20 41.39
CA PRO A 287 -54.01 -51.84 42.54
C PRO A 287 -52.52 -51.74 42.20
N LYS A 288 -51.87 -50.72 42.75
CA LYS A 288 -50.42 -50.57 42.79
C LYS A 288 -49.83 -51.44 43.91
N ASP A 289 -48.82 -52.21 43.53
CA ASP A 289 -47.71 -52.79 44.31
C ASP A 289 -47.99 -53.40 45.69
N LYS A 290 -47.55 -54.66 45.83
CA LYS A 290 -46.86 -55.14 47.03
C LYS A 290 -45.69 -56.04 46.65
#